data_AF-A0A8T4CXJ0-F1
#
_entry.id   AF-A0A8T4CXJ0-F1
#
_cell.length_a   1.000
_cell.length_b   1.000
_cell.length_c   1.000
_cell.angle_alpha   90.00
_cell.angle_beta   90.00
_cell.angle_gamma   90.00
#
_symmetry.space_group_name_H-M   'P 1'
#
loop_
_entity.id
_entity.type
_entity.pdbx_description
1 polymer ?
#
loop_
_entity_poly.entity_id
_entity_poly.type
_entity_poly.pdbx_seq_one_letter_code
_entity_poly.pdbx_strand_id
1 'polypeptide(L)'
;MTKEQKGVDALQQSVLIHEEVKVVVVSCFEINLMGLNAILLAKKAGERARGFGVISGELRLLSLELQGEMQRLGDLTQELLAMATARLQAERRLARLNDAAAFSEKVAQMLSPAMEKTRSRMVSFNGGAHFSECLEDAYRTCTFGLVLARSARIESAYSGDLRGVLAELSEEFAQKIAAVLPRLDALSRITKTLV
;
A
#
# COMPACT_ATOMS: atom_id res chain seq x y z
N MET A 1 -3.51 -28.78 5.34
CA MET A 1 -2.77 -27.98 4.33
C MET A 1 -1.32 -28.42 4.32
N THR A 2 -0.78 -28.85 3.18
CA THR A 2 0.64 -29.22 3.03
C THR A 2 1.53 -27.96 3.16
N LYS A 3 2.79 -28.12 3.61
CA LYS A 3 3.73 -26.98 3.78
C LYS A 3 3.90 -26.17 2.49
N GLU A 4 3.91 -26.86 1.34
CA GLU A 4 4.02 -26.23 0.02
C GLU A 4 2.82 -25.34 -0.32
N GLN A 5 1.60 -25.72 0.09
CA GLN A 5 0.41 -24.90 -0.09
C GLN A 5 0.53 -23.57 0.67
N LYS A 6 0.99 -23.62 1.92
CA LYS A 6 1.20 -22.40 2.74
C LYS A 6 2.24 -21.44 2.15
N GLY A 7 3.29 -21.97 1.52
CA GLY A 7 4.32 -21.15 0.87
C GLY A 7 3.81 -20.46 -0.40
N VAL A 8 2.98 -21.16 -1.19
CA VAL A 8 2.32 -20.59 -2.37
C VAL A 8 1.28 -19.54 -1.97
N ASP A 9 0.49 -19.81 -0.93
CA ASP A 9 -0.52 -18.88 -0.41
C ASP A 9 0.14 -17.57 0.07
N ALA A 10 1.27 -17.67 0.80
CA ALA A 10 2.02 -16.49 1.25
C ALA A 10 2.55 -15.64 0.08
N LEU A 11 3.06 -16.28 -0.98
CA LEU A 11 3.51 -15.59 -2.19
C LEU A 11 2.35 -14.86 -2.88
N GLN A 12 1.19 -15.52 -3.01
CA GLN A 12 -0.01 -14.91 -3.58
C GLN A 12 -0.47 -13.70 -2.77
N GLN A 13 -0.45 -13.79 -1.43
CA GLN A 13 -0.77 -12.67 -0.57
C GLN A 13 0.21 -11.51 -0.74
N SER A 14 1.52 -11.74 -0.82
CA SER A 14 2.50 -10.68 -1.06
C SER A 14 2.27 -9.94 -2.39
N VAL A 15 1.92 -10.68 -3.45
CA VAL A 15 1.58 -10.09 -4.75
C VAL A 15 0.30 -9.25 -4.65
N LEU A 16 -0.74 -9.76 -3.98
CA LEU A 16 -1.99 -9.02 -3.79
C LEU A 16 -1.76 -7.69 -3.05
N ILE A 17 -0.97 -7.71 -1.97
CA ILE A 17 -0.63 -6.49 -1.24
C ILE A 17 0.08 -5.50 -2.18
N HIS A 18 1.06 -5.95 -2.95
CA HIS A 18 1.81 -5.09 -3.86
C HIS A 18 0.91 -4.44 -4.95
N GLU A 19 -0.05 -5.18 -5.49
CA GLU A 19 -1.00 -4.61 -6.46
C GLU A 19 -1.96 -3.62 -5.81
N GLU A 20 -2.46 -3.88 -4.60
CA GLU A 20 -3.31 -2.92 -3.87
C GLU A 20 -2.55 -1.64 -3.49
N VAL A 21 -1.25 -1.72 -3.22
CA VAL A 21 -0.41 -0.52 -3.02
C VAL A 21 -0.38 0.34 -4.28
N LYS A 22 -0.14 -0.25 -5.47
CA LYS A 22 -0.19 0.49 -6.76
C LYS A 22 -1.56 1.12 -7.00
N VAL A 23 -2.60 0.35 -6.68
CA VAL A 23 -3.97 0.79 -6.35
C VAL A 23 -4.08 2.23 -5.85
N VAL A 24 -3.59 2.37 -4.63
CA VAL A 24 -3.63 3.60 -3.85
C VAL A 24 -2.71 4.66 -4.45
N VAL A 25 -1.52 4.30 -4.94
CA VAL A 25 -0.60 5.26 -5.60
C VAL A 25 -1.26 5.96 -6.78
N VAL A 26 -2.00 5.23 -7.62
CA VAL A 26 -2.74 5.83 -8.75
C VAL A 26 -3.83 6.77 -8.23
N SER A 27 -4.53 6.40 -7.16
CA SER A 27 -5.56 7.26 -6.55
C SER A 27 -4.95 8.55 -6.00
N CYS A 28 -3.77 8.49 -5.39
CA CYS A 28 -3.03 9.66 -4.93
C CYS A 28 -2.67 10.59 -6.09
N PHE A 29 -2.21 10.03 -7.21
CA PHE A 29 -1.87 10.80 -8.40
C PHE A 29 -3.10 11.53 -8.99
N GLU A 30 -4.26 10.86 -9.04
CA GLU A 30 -5.51 11.48 -9.48
C GLU A 30 -5.91 12.65 -8.57
N ILE A 31 -5.87 12.47 -7.24
CA ILE A 31 -6.17 13.51 -6.26
C ILE A 31 -5.20 14.70 -6.41
N ASN A 32 -3.89 14.43 -6.60
CA ASN A 32 -2.87 15.48 -6.82
C ASN A 32 -3.19 16.34 -8.05
N LEU A 33 -3.59 15.68 -9.16
CA LEU A 33 -3.92 16.36 -10.41
C LEU A 33 -5.22 17.17 -10.28
N MET A 34 -6.24 16.61 -9.63
CA MET A 34 -7.45 17.33 -9.28
C MET A 34 -7.13 18.56 -8.42
N GLY A 35 -6.27 18.41 -7.41
CA GLY A 35 -5.80 19.50 -6.54
C GLY A 35 -5.15 20.63 -7.34
N LEU A 36 -4.30 20.29 -8.31
CA LEU A 36 -3.69 21.28 -9.20
C LEU A 36 -4.73 22.05 -10.01
N ASN A 37 -5.65 21.34 -10.65
CA ASN A 37 -6.69 21.92 -11.48
C ASN A 37 -7.62 22.82 -10.65
N ALA A 38 -7.95 22.38 -9.44
CA ALA A 38 -8.73 23.11 -8.46
C ALA A 38 -8.07 24.44 -8.06
N ILE A 39 -6.76 24.43 -7.79
CA ILE A 39 -5.98 25.63 -7.46
C ILE A 39 -6.02 26.63 -8.63
N LEU A 40 -5.88 26.15 -9.87
CA LEU A 40 -5.95 27.01 -11.06
C LEU A 40 -7.32 27.65 -11.23
N LEU A 41 -8.39 26.88 -11.03
CA LEU A 41 -9.76 27.37 -11.08
C LEU A 41 -10.02 28.41 -9.99
N ALA A 42 -9.57 28.13 -8.76
CA ALA A 42 -9.66 29.05 -7.64
C ALA A 42 -8.91 30.36 -7.90
N LYS A 43 -7.71 30.30 -8.48
CA LYS A 43 -6.95 31.50 -8.89
C LYS A 43 -7.69 32.33 -9.93
N LYS A 44 -8.33 31.68 -10.92
CA LYS A 44 -9.14 32.37 -11.94
C LYS A 44 -10.36 33.08 -11.33
N ALA A 45 -10.96 32.49 -10.30
CA ALA A 45 -12.11 33.04 -9.59
C ALA A 45 -11.76 34.22 -8.65
N GLY A 46 -10.48 34.41 -8.34
CA GLY A 46 -9.99 35.44 -7.44
C GLY A 46 -10.44 35.21 -5.99
N GLU A 47 -10.67 36.30 -5.25
CA GLU A 47 -10.96 36.25 -3.80
C GLU A 47 -12.18 35.38 -3.44
N ARG A 48 -13.15 35.22 -4.36
CA ARG A 48 -14.37 34.43 -4.13
C ARG A 48 -14.11 32.95 -3.90
N ALA A 49 -13.02 32.39 -4.43
CA ALA A 49 -12.67 30.97 -4.25
C ALA A 49 -11.32 30.79 -3.56
N ARG A 50 -10.81 31.81 -2.86
CA ARG A 50 -9.50 31.76 -2.22
C ARG A 50 -9.42 30.67 -1.15
N GLY A 51 -10.44 30.53 -0.30
CA GLY A 51 -10.51 29.47 0.71
C GLY A 51 -10.49 28.08 0.10
N PHE A 52 -11.27 27.87 -0.97
CA PHE A 52 -11.26 26.63 -1.73
C PHE A 52 -9.87 26.32 -2.33
N GLY A 53 -9.18 27.33 -2.88
CA GLY A 53 -7.84 27.20 -3.43
C GLY A 53 -6.80 26.80 -2.38
N VAL A 54 -6.88 27.33 -1.16
CA VAL A 54 -6.03 26.93 -0.04
C VAL A 54 -6.25 25.47 0.32
N ILE A 55 -7.52 25.06 0.51
CA ILE A 55 -7.84 23.66 0.86
C ILE A 55 -7.45 22.70 -0.25
N SER A 56 -7.56 23.10 -1.51
CA SER A 56 -7.08 22.32 -2.66
C SER A 56 -5.56 22.13 -2.64
N GLY A 57 -4.83 23.13 -2.11
CA GLY A 57 -3.39 23.02 -1.82
C GLY A 57 -3.09 21.99 -0.75
N GLU A 58 -3.85 21.99 0.34
CA GLU A 58 -3.71 21.01 1.42
C GLU A 58 -4.02 19.58 0.94
N LEU A 59 -5.11 19.40 0.17
CA LEU A 59 -5.44 18.11 -0.45
C LEU A 59 -4.36 17.60 -1.40
N ARG A 60 -3.69 18.53 -2.09
CA ARG A 60 -2.55 18.19 -2.95
C ARG A 60 -1.35 17.73 -2.12
N LEU A 61 -0.98 18.46 -1.07
CA LEU A 61 0.12 18.05 -0.19
C LEU A 61 -0.16 16.68 0.43
N LEU A 62 -1.37 16.48 0.94
CA LEU A 62 -1.85 15.20 1.47
C LEU A 62 -1.69 14.06 0.47
N SER A 63 -2.06 14.27 -0.80
CA SER A 63 -1.93 13.24 -1.82
C SER A 63 -0.47 12.85 -2.08
N LEU A 64 0.46 13.80 -1.95
CA LEU A 64 1.89 13.54 -2.07
C LEU A 64 2.44 12.80 -0.84
N GLU A 65 1.97 13.16 0.36
CA GLU A 65 2.31 12.47 1.61
C GLU A 65 1.85 11.01 1.58
N LEU A 66 0.59 10.78 1.24
CA LEU A 66 0.02 9.44 1.09
C LEU A 66 0.74 8.62 0.01
N GLN A 67 1.12 9.26 -1.11
CA GLN A 67 1.94 8.61 -2.13
C GLN A 67 3.31 8.17 -1.57
N GLY A 68 3.95 9.00 -0.76
CA GLY A 68 5.23 8.67 -0.12
C GLY A 68 5.12 7.54 0.92
N GLU A 69 4.01 7.46 1.65
CA GLU A 69 3.69 6.33 2.54
C GLU A 69 3.47 5.05 1.73
N MET A 70 2.71 5.12 0.64
CA MET A 70 2.49 3.96 -0.24
C MET A 70 3.76 3.50 -0.95
N GLN A 71 4.67 4.41 -1.31
CA GLN A 71 5.95 4.03 -1.89
C GLN A 71 6.79 3.23 -0.88
N ARG A 72 6.88 3.72 0.38
CA ARG A 72 7.54 2.99 1.48
C ARG A 72 6.91 1.61 1.70
N LEU A 73 5.58 1.54 1.65
CA LEU A 73 4.85 0.28 1.75
C LEU A 73 5.19 -0.65 0.57
N GLY A 74 5.27 -0.09 -0.65
CA GLY A 74 5.68 -0.80 -1.86
C GLY A 74 7.06 -1.43 -1.72
N ASP A 75 8.04 -0.69 -1.21
CA ASP A 75 9.39 -1.20 -0.99
C ASP A 75 9.40 -2.36 0.02
N LEU A 76 8.65 -2.24 1.13
CA LEU A 76 8.46 -3.32 2.11
C LEU A 76 7.79 -4.56 1.49
N THR A 77 6.81 -4.37 0.59
CA THR A 77 6.18 -5.51 -0.11
C THR A 77 7.11 -6.22 -1.08
N GLN A 78 8.02 -5.48 -1.72
CA GLN A 78 9.03 -6.07 -2.60
C GLN A 78 10.00 -6.95 -1.82
N GLU A 79 10.42 -6.50 -0.65
CA GLU A 79 11.23 -7.32 0.27
C GLU A 79 10.49 -8.59 0.70
N LEU A 80 9.22 -8.45 1.09
CA LEU A 80 8.37 -9.59 1.46
C LEU A 80 8.23 -10.59 0.29
N LEU A 81 8.00 -10.10 -0.93
CA LEU A 81 7.89 -10.92 -2.13
C LEU A 81 9.20 -11.69 -2.42
N ALA A 82 10.34 -11.01 -2.32
CA ALA A 82 11.65 -11.62 -2.51
C ALA A 82 11.91 -12.71 -1.45
N MET A 83 11.56 -12.45 -0.19
CA MET A 83 11.68 -13.42 0.89
C MET A 83 10.73 -14.62 0.72
N ALA A 84 9.46 -14.39 0.38
CA ALA A 84 8.50 -15.46 0.13
C ALA A 84 8.96 -16.37 -1.02
N THR A 85 9.48 -15.77 -2.10
CA THR A 85 10.05 -16.49 -3.24
C THR A 85 11.28 -17.32 -2.84
N ALA A 86 12.23 -16.71 -2.12
CA ALA A 86 13.44 -17.38 -1.65
C ALA A 86 13.11 -18.55 -0.71
N ARG A 87 12.12 -18.37 0.18
CA ARG A 87 11.64 -19.41 1.09
C ARG A 87 11.04 -20.59 0.33
N LEU A 88 10.15 -20.34 -0.64
CA LEU A 88 9.55 -21.41 -1.45
C LEU A 88 10.61 -22.19 -2.23
N GLN A 89 11.61 -21.50 -2.80
CA GLN A 89 12.73 -22.14 -3.48
C GLN A 89 13.58 -22.99 -2.51
N ALA A 90 13.84 -22.49 -1.30
CA ALA A 90 14.56 -23.22 -0.25
C ALA A 90 13.77 -24.46 0.21
N GLU A 91 12.45 -24.37 0.35
CA GLU A 91 11.58 -25.50 0.71
C GLU A 91 11.61 -26.59 -0.38
N ARG A 92 11.46 -26.21 -1.64
CA ARG A 92 11.58 -27.14 -2.79
C ARG A 92 12.97 -27.76 -2.88
N ARG A 93 14.02 -26.99 -2.59
CA ARG A 93 15.40 -27.48 -2.57
C ARG A 93 15.61 -28.50 -1.45
N LEU A 94 15.11 -28.23 -0.24
CA LEU A 94 15.18 -29.18 0.87
C LEU A 94 14.42 -30.47 0.57
N ALA A 95 13.24 -30.40 -0.06
CA ALA A 95 12.50 -31.59 -0.46
C ALA A 95 13.34 -32.51 -1.37
N ARG A 96 13.94 -31.94 -2.43
CA ARG A 96 14.82 -32.70 -3.34
C ARG A 96 16.07 -33.26 -2.64
N LEU A 97 16.65 -32.50 -1.70
CA LEU A 97 17.79 -32.98 -0.92
C LEU A 97 17.39 -34.13 0.02
N ASN A 98 16.21 -34.09 0.62
CA ASN A 98 15.67 -35.19 1.43
C ASN A 98 15.46 -36.45 0.57
N ASP A 99 14.88 -36.30 -0.63
CA ASP A 99 14.68 -37.42 -1.55
C ASP A 99 16.01 -38.08 -1.96
N ALA A 100 17.04 -37.27 -2.22
CA ALA A 100 18.38 -37.76 -2.53
C ALA A 100 19.08 -38.41 -1.33
N ALA A 101 18.89 -37.86 -0.12
CA ALA A 101 19.45 -38.40 1.11
C ALA A 101 18.85 -39.77 1.47
N ALA A 102 17.62 -40.04 1.05
CA ALA A 102 16.95 -41.34 1.27
C ALA A 102 17.62 -42.50 0.52
N PHE A 103 18.46 -42.23 -0.48
CA PHE A 103 19.12 -43.27 -1.29
C PHE A 103 20.25 -44.02 -0.54
N SER A 104 20.98 -43.34 0.35
CA SER A 104 22.08 -43.94 1.11
C SER A 104 22.47 -43.07 2.30
N GLU A 105 22.78 -43.70 3.44
CA GLU A 105 23.26 -43.02 4.63
C GLU A 105 24.55 -42.21 4.39
N LYS A 106 25.45 -42.69 3.51
CA LYS A 106 26.66 -41.95 3.13
C LYS A 106 26.32 -40.66 2.35
N VAL A 107 25.29 -40.70 1.51
CA VAL A 107 24.79 -39.54 0.77
C VAL A 107 24.11 -38.56 1.73
N ALA A 108 23.32 -39.06 2.68
CA ALA A 108 22.70 -38.23 3.71
C ALA A 108 23.74 -37.46 4.53
N GLN A 109 24.83 -38.12 4.95
CA GLN A 109 25.94 -37.46 5.66
C GLN A 109 26.61 -36.38 4.81
N MET A 110 26.87 -36.64 3.52
CA MET A 110 27.45 -35.66 2.60
C MET A 110 26.52 -34.46 2.34
N LEU A 111 25.21 -34.66 2.31
CA LEU A 111 24.22 -33.61 2.05
C LEU A 111 23.83 -32.81 3.30
N SER A 112 24.08 -33.32 4.50
CA SER A 112 23.75 -32.65 5.78
C SER A 112 24.19 -31.18 5.87
N PRO A 113 25.43 -30.77 5.50
CA PRO A 113 25.81 -29.35 5.54
C PRO A 113 25.04 -28.50 4.52
N ALA A 114 24.69 -29.06 3.35
CA ALA A 114 23.91 -28.35 2.34
C ALA A 114 22.45 -28.14 2.78
N MET A 115 21.89 -29.12 3.49
CA MET A 115 20.56 -29.02 4.09
C MET A 115 20.53 -27.96 5.20
N GLU A 116 21.52 -27.97 6.10
CA GLU A 116 21.62 -26.99 7.18
C GLU A 116 21.77 -25.56 6.65
N LYS A 117 22.63 -25.38 5.63
CA LYS A 117 22.79 -24.08 4.93
C LYS A 117 21.51 -23.62 4.23
N THR A 118 20.68 -24.54 3.74
CA THR A 118 19.40 -24.19 3.11
C THR A 118 18.36 -23.82 4.16
N ARG A 119 18.38 -24.50 5.32
CA ARG A 119 17.49 -24.23 6.45
C ARG A 119 17.76 -22.88 7.11
N SER A 120 19.03 -22.51 7.28
CA SER A 120 19.43 -21.22 7.85
C SER A 120 19.06 -20.02 6.96
N ARG A 121 18.81 -20.22 5.66
CA ARG A 121 18.30 -19.18 4.75
C ARG A 121 16.79 -18.93 4.88
N MET A 122 16.04 -19.80 5.56
CA MET A 122 14.60 -19.63 5.81
C MET A 122 14.34 -18.68 7.01
N VAL A 123 15.03 -17.54 7.06
CA VAL A 123 14.84 -16.56 8.14
C VAL A 123 13.46 -15.91 8.01
N SER A 124 12.83 -15.62 9.14
CA SER A 124 11.54 -14.93 9.21
C SER A 124 11.67 -13.47 8.81
N PHE A 125 10.68 -12.96 8.07
CA PHE A 125 10.52 -11.53 7.84
C PHE A 125 10.03 -10.86 9.13
N ASN A 126 10.68 -9.77 9.55
CA ASN A 126 10.31 -9.02 10.76
C ASN A 126 9.77 -7.61 10.45
N GLY A 127 9.35 -7.35 9.20
CA GLY A 127 8.85 -6.04 8.78
C GLY A 127 7.36 -5.79 9.05
N GLY A 128 6.66 -6.72 9.71
CA GLY A 128 5.24 -6.60 10.00
C GLY A 128 4.86 -5.35 10.80
N ALA A 129 5.71 -4.96 11.76
CA ALA A 129 5.49 -3.75 12.56
C ALA A 129 5.54 -2.49 11.70
N HIS A 130 6.53 -2.38 10.80
CA HIS A 130 6.69 -1.22 9.91
C HIS A 130 5.53 -1.13 8.90
N PHE A 131 5.03 -2.29 8.46
CA PHE A 131 3.87 -2.37 7.58
C PHE A 131 2.60 -1.84 8.27
N SER A 132 2.39 -2.21 9.54
CA SER A 132 1.25 -1.73 10.31
C SER A 132 1.35 -0.22 10.59
N GLU A 133 2.54 0.27 10.92
CA GLU A 133 2.79 1.71 11.16
C GLU A 133 2.51 2.54 9.91
N CYS A 134 3.06 2.14 8.75
CA CYS A 134 2.81 2.83 7.49
C CYS A 134 1.32 2.83 7.10
N LEU A 135 0.59 1.73 7.36
CA LEU A 135 -0.85 1.66 7.10
C LEU A 135 -1.65 2.55 8.05
N GLU A 136 -1.25 2.66 9.31
CA GLU A 136 -1.90 3.52 10.28
C GLU A 136 -1.71 5.00 9.92
N ASP A 137 -0.50 5.39 9.52
CA ASP A 137 -0.20 6.73 9.02
C ASP A 137 -1.04 7.06 7.78
N ALA A 138 -1.10 6.14 6.80
CA ALA A 138 -1.95 6.30 5.62
C ALA A 138 -3.44 6.45 5.95
N TYR A 139 -3.92 5.72 6.96
CA TYR A 139 -5.31 5.83 7.41
C TYR A 139 -5.60 7.21 8.04
N ARG A 140 -4.67 7.71 8.87
CA ARG A 140 -4.76 9.04 9.48
C ARG A 140 -4.75 10.12 8.41
N THR A 141 -3.83 10.03 7.45
CA THR A 141 -3.71 10.93 6.30
C THR A 141 -5.01 10.96 5.49
N CYS A 142 -5.57 9.81 5.13
CA CYS A 142 -6.85 9.75 4.42
C CYS A 142 -8.03 10.33 5.22
N THR A 143 -8.09 10.05 6.53
CA THR A 143 -9.16 10.57 7.39
C THR A 143 -9.10 12.10 7.48
N PHE A 144 -7.90 12.66 7.62
CA PHE A 144 -7.70 14.10 7.55
C PHE A 144 -8.11 14.68 6.19
N GLY A 145 -7.81 13.98 5.10
CA GLY A 145 -8.21 14.36 3.74
C GLY A 145 -9.72 14.44 3.56
N LEU A 146 -10.49 13.53 4.17
CA LEU A 146 -11.95 13.62 4.17
C LEU A 146 -12.47 14.85 4.91
N VAL A 147 -11.81 15.25 6.00
CA VAL A 147 -12.14 16.49 6.71
C VAL A 147 -11.85 17.70 5.82
N LEU A 148 -10.70 17.73 5.16
CA LEU A 148 -10.36 18.79 4.21
C LEU A 148 -11.36 18.86 3.05
N ALA A 149 -11.74 17.73 2.45
CA ALA A 149 -12.71 17.72 1.35
C ALA A 149 -14.08 18.26 1.80
N ARG A 150 -14.53 17.93 3.03
CA ARG A 150 -15.75 18.50 3.63
C ARG A 150 -15.61 20.00 3.87
N SER A 151 -14.45 20.47 4.34
CA SER A 151 -14.18 21.91 4.49
C SER A 151 -14.17 22.63 3.13
N ALA A 152 -13.62 22.01 2.08
CA ALA A 152 -13.67 22.54 0.71
C ALA A 152 -15.11 22.70 0.23
N ARG A 153 -15.99 21.75 0.60
CA ARG A 153 -17.43 21.85 0.30
C ARG A 153 -18.09 23.05 0.97
N ILE A 154 -17.70 23.37 2.21
CA ILE A 154 -18.19 24.59 2.89
C ILE A 154 -17.69 25.84 2.16
N GLU A 155 -16.40 25.91 1.84
CA GLU A 155 -15.82 27.04 1.10
C GLU A 155 -16.45 27.25 -0.28
N SER A 156 -16.82 26.16 -0.97
CA SER A 156 -17.49 26.23 -2.27
C SER A 156 -18.83 26.97 -2.21
N ALA A 157 -19.53 26.93 -1.07
CA ALA A 157 -20.80 27.61 -0.89
C ALA A 157 -20.68 29.13 -0.98
N TYR A 158 -19.49 29.68 -0.68
CA TYR A 158 -19.19 31.11 -0.70
C TYR A 158 -18.62 31.59 -2.04
N SER A 159 -18.42 30.71 -3.03
CA SER A 159 -17.74 31.02 -4.28
C SER A 159 -18.60 31.63 -5.39
N GLY A 160 -19.82 32.08 -5.06
CA GLY A 160 -20.73 32.74 -6.01
C GLY A 160 -21.05 31.86 -7.21
N ASP A 161 -20.77 32.36 -8.41
CA ASP A 161 -21.11 31.70 -9.69
C ASP A 161 -20.43 30.33 -9.87
N LEU A 162 -19.33 30.07 -9.17
CA LEU A 162 -18.60 28.79 -9.23
C LEU A 162 -19.05 27.78 -8.17
N ARG A 163 -20.04 28.12 -7.34
CA ARG A 163 -20.51 27.27 -6.24
C ARG A 163 -20.82 25.85 -6.69
N GLY A 164 -21.54 25.68 -7.80
CA GLY A 164 -21.92 24.35 -8.30
C GLY A 164 -20.69 23.52 -8.67
N VAL A 165 -19.78 24.11 -9.46
CA VAL A 165 -18.57 23.43 -9.95
C VAL A 165 -17.62 23.06 -8.81
N LEU A 166 -17.40 23.98 -7.86
CA LEU A 166 -16.49 23.73 -6.73
C LEU A 166 -17.11 22.75 -5.72
N ALA A 167 -18.43 22.76 -5.53
CA ALA A 167 -19.11 21.78 -4.70
C ALA A 167 -19.01 20.37 -5.29
N GLU A 168 -19.21 20.22 -6.60
CA GLU A 168 -19.02 18.95 -7.29
C GLU A 168 -17.58 18.46 -7.18
N LEU A 169 -16.60 19.35 -7.39
CA LEU A 169 -15.19 19.00 -7.26
C LEU A 169 -14.80 18.59 -5.82
N SER A 170 -15.34 19.27 -4.80
CA SER A 170 -15.14 18.88 -3.40
C SER A 170 -15.73 17.50 -3.07
N GLU A 171 -16.87 17.18 -3.69
CA GLU A 171 -17.50 15.88 -3.55
C GLU A 171 -16.67 14.79 -4.23
N GLU A 172 -16.13 15.07 -5.41
CA GLU A 172 -15.24 14.16 -6.13
C GLU A 172 -13.96 13.88 -5.33
N PHE A 173 -13.35 14.90 -4.70
CA PHE A 173 -12.24 14.70 -3.76
C PHE A 173 -12.62 13.77 -2.61
N ALA A 174 -13.76 14.02 -1.96
CA ALA A 174 -14.22 13.19 -0.85
C ALA A 174 -14.42 11.74 -1.28
N GLN A 175 -15.02 11.51 -2.45
CA GLN A 175 -15.26 10.18 -3.00
C GLN A 175 -13.95 9.44 -3.32
N LYS A 176 -12.99 10.11 -3.96
CA LYS A 176 -11.69 9.52 -4.31
C LYS A 176 -10.89 9.16 -3.05
N ILE A 177 -10.85 10.05 -2.06
CA ILE A 177 -10.17 9.78 -0.78
C ILE A 177 -10.89 8.66 -0.02
N ALA A 178 -12.22 8.66 0.02
CA ALA A 178 -13.00 7.61 0.69
C ALA A 178 -12.80 6.24 0.04
N ALA A 179 -12.59 6.18 -1.28
CA ALA A 179 -12.31 4.94 -2.00
C ALA A 179 -10.95 4.31 -1.65
N VAL A 180 -10.03 5.07 -1.04
CA VAL A 180 -8.73 4.54 -0.57
C VAL A 180 -8.88 3.77 0.75
N LEU A 181 -9.74 4.23 1.67
CA LEU A 181 -9.93 3.61 2.99
C LEU A 181 -10.20 2.08 2.95
N PRO A 182 -11.16 1.56 2.15
CA PRO A 182 -11.40 0.11 2.11
C PRO A 182 -10.20 -0.69 1.58
N ARG A 183 -9.32 -0.08 0.78
CA ARG A 183 -8.09 -0.71 0.30
C ARG A 183 -7.04 -0.79 1.42
N LEU A 184 -6.90 0.27 2.20
CA LEU A 184 -6.03 0.26 3.38
C LEU A 184 -6.52 -0.77 4.42
N ASP A 185 -7.84 -0.92 4.59
CA ASP A 185 -8.41 -1.98 5.42
C ASP A 185 -8.09 -3.38 4.89
N ALA A 186 -8.21 -3.59 3.57
CA ALA A 186 -7.84 -4.84 2.94
C ALA A 186 -6.35 -5.17 3.16
N LEU A 187 -5.46 -4.18 2.95
CA LEU A 187 -4.03 -4.32 3.22
C LEU A 187 -3.77 -4.69 4.69
N SER A 188 -4.39 -3.99 5.64
CA SER A 188 -4.25 -4.28 7.08
C SER A 188 -4.66 -5.72 7.43
N ARG A 189 -5.73 -6.23 6.83
CA ARG A 189 -6.18 -7.62 7.06
C ARG A 189 -5.19 -8.63 6.50
N ILE A 190 -4.71 -8.42 5.27
CA ILE A 190 -3.80 -9.38 4.61
C ILE A 190 -2.45 -9.41 5.35
N THR A 191 -1.94 -8.26 5.78
CA THR A 191 -0.69 -8.18 6.56
C THR A 191 -0.80 -8.92 7.89
N LYS A 192 -1.93 -8.81 8.61
CA LYS A 192 -2.17 -9.55 9.87
C LYS A 192 -2.21 -11.07 9.69
N THR A 193 -2.51 -11.57 8.50
CA THR A 193 -2.45 -13.01 8.21
C THR A 193 -1.06 -13.50 7.80
N LEU A 194 -0.14 -12.60 7.43
CA LEU A 194 1.21 -12.91 6.94
C LEU A 194 2.28 -12.87 8.03
N VAL A 195 2.08 -12.04 9.07
CA VAL A 195 2.97 -11.81 10.22
C VAL A 195 2.52 -12.69 11.38
#